data_AF-A0A0A9XUC8-F1
#
_entry.id   AF-A0A0A9XUC8-F1
#
_cell.length_a   1.000
_cell.length_b   1.000
_cell.length_c   1.000
_cell.angle_alpha   90.00
_cell.angle_beta   90.00
_cell.angle_gamma   90.00
#
_symmetry.space_group_name_H-M   'P 1'
#
loop_
_entity.id
_entity.type
_entity.pdbx_description
1 polymer ?
#
loop_
_entity_poly.entity_id
_entity_poly.type
_entity_poly.pdbx_seq_one_letter_code
_entity_poly.pdbx_strand_id
1 'polypeptide(L)'
;FPISMLSTFLTSMYNYTGSLQNGMYNYTGSSRTVELPSEADLMSGWWKPRGWRGDVYYAASIVQVVHLFILNNLQNLFMGISNDNGFLNMSPFFFDQRTLLTRFNMSFSNCTQFFKKPVYVATALLGKLENNVVSIGSDSNSSLSGIPSINSCKNASSSTVILTTLGQGNPITKSIEIVFPFSWGPGTRLSTIF
;
A
#
# COMPACT_ATOMS: atom_id res chain seq x y z
N PHE A 1 2.99 -2.20 -15.30
CA PHE A 1 3.46 -0.81 -15.15
C PHE A 1 4.98 -0.86 -15.17
N PRO A 2 5.68 -0.10 -16.02
CA PRO A 2 7.14 -0.02 -15.94
C PRO A 2 7.53 0.69 -14.62
N ILE A 3 8.66 0.30 -14.03
CA ILE A 3 9.25 0.95 -12.83
C ILE A 3 9.34 2.48 -13.01
N SER A 4 9.48 2.95 -14.26
CA SER A 4 9.47 4.37 -14.63
C SER A 4 8.18 5.12 -14.22
N MET A 5 7.03 4.46 -14.14
CA MET A 5 5.79 5.10 -13.69
C MET A 5 5.67 5.20 -12.16
N LEU A 6 6.21 4.22 -11.42
CA LEU A 6 6.37 4.33 -9.97
C LEU A 6 7.39 5.42 -9.63
N SER A 7 8.49 5.48 -10.39
CA SER A 7 9.45 6.59 -10.33
C SER A 7 8.79 7.94 -10.58
N THR A 8 7.93 8.10 -11.59
CA THR A 8 7.25 9.38 -11.83
C THR A 8 6.26 9.73 -10.75
N PHE A 9 5.54 8.76 -10.19
CA PHE A 9 4.70 8.98 -9.00
C PHE A 9 5.54 9.45 -7.81
N LEU A 10 6.70 8.83 -7.56
CA LEU A 10 7.61 9.22 -6.48
C LEU A 10 8.24 10.58 -6.70
N THR A 11 8.68 10.88 -7.92
CA THR A 11 9.19 12.20 -8.29
C THR A 11 8.08 13.25 -8.19
N SER A 12 6.84 12.92 -8.53
CA SER A 12 5.69 13.80 -8.35
C SER A 12 5.41 14.05 -6.86
N MET A 13 5.45 13.01 -6.02
CA MET A 13 5.28 13.15 -4.56
C MET A 13 6.42 13.96 -3.94
N TYR A 14 7.66 13.71 -4.33
CA TYR A 14 8.83 14.46 -3.85
C TYR A 14 8.79 15.93 -4.31
N ASN A 15 8.48 16.18 -5.58
CA ASN A 15 8.30 17.55 -6.09
C ASN A 15 7.11 18.25 -5.45
N TYR A 16 6.01 17.54 -5.16
CA TYR A 16 4.89 18.08 -4.42
C TYR A 16 5.31 18.47 -3.00
N THR A 17 6.10 17.64 -2.31
CA THR A 17 6.66 17.98 -0.98
C THR A 17 7.62 19.16 -1.02
N GLY A 18 8.47 19.28 -2.06
CA GLY A 18 9.34 20.43 -2.24
C GLY A 18 8.57 21.71 -2.56
N SER A 19 7.48 21.60 -3.34
CA SER A 19 6.58 22.72 -3.63
C SER A 19 5.77 23.15 -2.41
N LEU A 20 5.34 22.20 -1.58
CA LEU A 20 4.67 22.47 -0.31
C LEU A 20 5.64 23.06 0.70
N GLN A 21 6.87 22.56 0.83
CA GLN A 21 7.89 23.20 1.67
C GLN A 21 8.12 24.66 1.22
N ASN A 22 8.32 24.90 -0.08
CA ASN A 22 8.50 26.25 -0.62
C ASN A 22 7.25 27.14 -0.49
N GLY A 23 6.05 26.58 -0.61
CA GLY A 23 4.79 27.30 -0.39
C GLY A 23 4.53 27.58 1.09
N MET A 24 4.91 26.66 1.99
CA MET A 24 4.75 26.77 3.44
C MET A 24 5.69 27.81 4.07
N TYR A 25 6.83 28.12 3.46
CA TYR A 25 7.69 29.22 3.91
C TYR A 25 7.07 30.62 3.67
N ASN A 26 5.99 30.73 2.88
CA ASN A 26 5.33 32.00 2.57
C ASN A 26 4.02 32.25 3.35
N TYR A 27 3.56 31.32 4.19
CA TYR A 27 2.34 31.51 4.98
C TYR A 27 2.66 31.74 6.47
N THR A 28 2.90 33.01 6.81
CA THR A 28 2.98 33.46 8.21
C THR A 28 1.57 33.68 8.77
N GLY A 29 0.86 32.60 9.09
CA GLY A 29 -0.40 32.71 9.85
C GLY A 29 -1.34 31.53 9.70
N SER A 30 -1.66 30.91 10.85
CA SER A 30 -2.75 29.94 11.10
C SER A 30 -2.53 28.48 10.64
N SER A 31 -2.35 27.62 11.65
CA SER A 31 -2.52 26.15 11.70
C SER A 31 -1.86 25.27 10.62
N ARG A 32 -0.76 24.62 11.04
CA ARG A 32 0.05 23.63 10.32
C ARG A 32 -0.67 22.29 10.11
N THR A 33 -1.75 22.24 9.34
CA THR A 33 -2.29 20.96 8.83
C THR A 33 -2.20 20.97 7.32
N VAL A 34 -1.19 20.28 6.79
CA VAL A 34 -1.06 20.04 5.35
C VAL A 34 -2.23 19.13 4.92
N GLU A 35 -2.91 19.52 3.85
CA GLU A 35 -4.03 18.75 3.28
C GLU A 35 -3.59 17.31 2.98
N LEU A 36 -4.46 16.36 3.30
CA LEU A 36 -4.24 14.94 3.02
C LEU A 36 -4.14 14.72 1.50
N PRO A 37 -3.14 13.99 0.97
CA PRO A 37 -3.18 13.47 -0.38
C PRO A 37 -4.35 12.47 -0.49
N SER A 38 -5.51 13.00 -0.87
CA SER A 38 -6.81 12.32 -0.86
C SER A 38 -6.99 11.32 -2.02
N GLU A 39 -6.22 11.48 -3.10
CA GLU A 39 -6.26 10.64 -4.31
C GLU A 39 -4.85 10.13 -4.68
N ALA A 40 -4.20 9.43 -3.76
CA ALA A 40 -2.83 8.91 -3.93
C ALA A 40 -2.76 7.67 -4.83
N ASP A 41 -3.43 7.69 -5.98
CA ASP A 41 -3.54 6.55 -6.87
C ASP A 41 -2.38 6.43 -7.87
N LEU A 42 -2.03 5.20 -8.24
CA LEU A 42 -0.99 4.91 -9.23
C LEU A 42 -1.30 5.44 -10.64
N MET A 43 -2.59 5.63 -10.97
CA MET A 43 -3.04 6.07 -12.29
C MET A 43 -4.44 6.67 -12.21
N SER A 44 -4.63 7.85 -12.81
CA SER A 44 -5.93 8.52 -12.90
C SER A 44 -6.96 7.75 -13.73
N GLY A 45 -8.24 7.98 -13.43
CA GLY A 45 -9.38 7.34 -14.08
C GLY A 45 -9.61 5.92 -13.58
N TRP A 46 -10.41 5.78 -12.53
CA TRP A 46 -10.76 4.50 -11.90
C TRP A 46 -11.47 3.53 -12.86
N TRP A 47 -12.25 4.06 -13.80
CA TRP A 47 -13.08 3.30 -14.75
C TRP A 47 -12.30 2.65 -15.90
N LYS A 48 -11.07 3.10 -16.17
CA LYS A 48 -10.26 2.60 -17.29
C LYS A 48 -9.88 1.13 -17.06
N PRO A 49 -10.19 0.19 -17.98
CA PRO A 49 -9.87 -1.21 -17.79
C PRO A 49 -8.36 -1.45 -17.91
N ARG A 50 -7.78 -2.10 -16.90
CA ARG A 50 -6.39 -2.56 -16.85
C ARG A 50 -6.31 -3.88 -16.08
N GLY A 51 -5.81 -4.94 -16.71
CA GLY A 51 -5.68 -6.26 -16.08
C GLY A 51 -4.97 -6.26 -14.72
N TRP A 52 -3.94 -5.42 -14.58
CA TRP A 52 -3.18 -5.31 -13.33
C TRP A 52 -3.96 -4.71 -12.16
N ARG A 53 -5.12 -4.05 -12.38
CA ARG A 53 -5.98 -3.51 -11.30
C ARG A 53 -6.75 -4.61 -10.57
N GLY A 54 -6.83 -5.80 -11.16
CA GLY A 54 -7.55 -6.95 -10.64
C GLY A 54 -6.69 -7.93 -9.85
N ASP A 55 -5.38 -7.89 -10.03
CA ASP A 55 -4.45 -8.91 -9.56
C ASP A 55 -3.58 -8.44 -8.37
N VAL A 56 -2.64 -9.29 -7.96
CA VAL A 56 -1.70 -9.04 -6.85
C VAL A 56 -0.75 -7.87 -7.16
N TYR A 57 -0.57 -7.51 -8.43
CA TYR A 57 0.33 -6.41 -8.80
C TYR A 57 -0.19 -5.07 -8.30
N TYR A 58 -1.48 -4.78 -8.43
CA TYR A 58 -2.05 -3.55 -7.87
C TYR A 58 -1.88 -3.51 -6.35
N ALA A 59 -2.18 -4.62 -5.69
CA ALA A 59 -2.04 -4.76 -4.24
C ALA A 59 -0.59 -4.50 -3.78
N ALA A 60 0.40 -5.11 -4.45
CA ALA A 60 1.81 -4.96 -4.09
C ALA A 60 2.32 -3.54 -4.37
N SER A 61 1.80 -2.91 -5.42
CA SER A 61 2.13 -1.52 -5.76
C SER A 61 1.58 -0.54 -4.72
N ILE A 62 0.38 -0.78 -4.17
CA ILE A 62 -0.16 0.03 -3.06
C ILE A 62 0.69 -0.10 -1.81
N VAL A 63 1.08 -1.33 -1.43
CA VAL A 63 1.96 -1.57 -0.29
C VAL A 63 3.31 -0.87 -0.50
N GLN A 64 3.85 -0.89 -1.73
CA GLN A 64 5.09 -0.19 -2.06
C GLN A 64 4.98 1.34 -1.89
N VAL A 65 3.84 1.94 -2.28
CA VAL A 65 3.59 3.37 -2.06
C VAL A 65 3.55 3.68 -0.57
N VAL A 66 2.88 2.87 0.25
CA VAL A 66 2.86 3.03 1.71
C VAL A 66 4.27 2.87 2.30
N HIS A 67 5.02 1.88 1.86
CA HIS A 67 6.41 1.67 2.29
C HIS A 67 7.25 2.93 2.05
N LEU A 68 7.16 3.51 0.84
CA LEU A 68 7.91 4.70 0.48
C LEU A 68 7.41 5.95 1.22
N PHE A 69 6.11 6.04 1.50
CA PHE A 69 5.56 7.11 2.34
C PHE A 69 6.20 7.08 3.74
N ILE A 70 6.35 5.89 4.33
CA ILE A 70 6.97 5.70 5.65
C ILE A 70 8.48 5.97 5.58
N LEU A 71 9.20 5.40 4.61
CA LEU A 71 10.66 5.55 4.47
C LEU A 71 11.08 7.01 4.29
N ASN A 72 10.30 7.80 3.58
CA ASN A 72 10.57 9.22 3.36
C ASN A 72 10.05 10.12 4.50
N ASN A 73 9.58 9.54 5.61
CA ASN A 73 9.04 10.26 6.77
C ASN A 73 7.90 11.24 6.42
N LEU A 74 7.11 10.93 5.39
CA LEU A 74 6.04 11.80 4.93
C LEU A 74 4.86 11.86 5.92
N GLN A 75 4.76 10.90 6.83
CA GLN A 75 3.82 10.93 7.96
C GLN A 75 4.02 12.12 8.92
N ASN A 76 5.20 12.76 8.91
CA ASN A 76 5.44 13.97 9.70
C ASN A 76 4.84 15.22 9.04
N LEU A 77 4.56 15.14 7.73
CA LEU A 77 4.02 16.24 6.94
C LEU A 77 2.53 16.05 6.69
N PHE A 78 2.09 14.82 6.42
CA PHE A 78 0.70 14.49 6.11
C PHE A 78 0.11 13.57 7.17
N MET A 79 -1.17 13.78 7.48
CA MET A 79 -1.91 12.92 8.42
C MET A 79 -2.15 11.50 7.88
N GLY A 80 -2.00 11.28 6.57
CA GLY A 80 -2.15 9.97 5.94
C GLY A 80 -2.21 10.05 4.41
N ILE A 81 -2.40 8.89 3.77
CA ILE A 81 -2.65 8.77 2.34
C ILE A 81 -3.95 7.98 2.10
N SER A 82 -4.70 8.34 1.07
CA SER A 82 -5.92 7.63 0.69
C SER A 82 -5.84 7.15 -0.76
N ASN A 83 -6.34 5.94 -1.02
CA ASN A 83 -6.52 5.41 -2.36
C ASN A 83 -8.00 5.50 -2.73
N ASP A 84 -8.30 6.11 -3.87
CA ASP A 84 -9.68 6.31 -4.30
C ASP A 84 -10.15 5.10 -5.13
N ASN A 85 -10.47 4.02 -4.40
CA ASN A 85 -10.84 2.73 -4.97
C ASN A 85 -12.12 2.14 -4.34
N GLY A 86 -12.94 2.97 -3.68
CA GLY A 86 -14.25 2.61 -3.13
C GLY A 86 -15.37 2.46 -4.18
N PHE A 87 -15.04 2.60 -5.47
CA PHE A 87 -16.00 2.51 -6.57
C PHE A 87 -16.58 1.11 -6.79
N LEU A 88 -17.72 1.05 -7.46
CA LEU A 88 -18.32 -0.17 -7.99
C LEU A 88 -17.96 -0.33 -9.47
N ASN A 89 -17.59 -1.55 -9.87
CA ASN A 89 -17.26 -1.84 -11.26
C ASN A 89 -18.49 -1.84 -12.18
N MET A 90 -18.21 -1.66 -13.47
CA MET A 90 -19.16 -1.68 -14.58
C MET A 90 -18.87 -2.88 -15.50
N SER A 91 -19.92 -3.56 -15.94
CA SER A 91 -19.82 -4.62 -16.95
C SER A 91 -19.28 -4.06 -18.28
N PRO A 92 -18.44 -4.79 -19.04
CA PRO A 92 -17.94 -6.14 -18.78
C PRO A 92 -16.63 -6.20 -17.95
N PHE A 93 -16.18 -5.07 -17.39
CA PHE A 93 -14.86 -4.93 -16.76
C PHE A 93 -14.90 -5.23 -15.26
N PHE A 94 -15.07 -6.51 -14.92
CA PHE A 94 -15.27 -6.93 -13.53
C PHE A 94 -14.03 -6.71 -12.65
N PHE A 95 -12.86 -7.18 -13.08
CA PHE A 95 -11.63 -7.10 -12.29
C PHE A 95 -10.72 -5.93 -12.69
N ASP A 96 -10.90 -5.40 -13.90
CA ASP A 96 -9.95 -4.50 -14.55
C ASP A 96 -10.09 -3.02 -14.14
N GLN A 97 -11.10 -2.68 -13.34
CA GLN A 97 -11.31 -1.32 -12.84
C GLN A 97 -10.70 -1.13 -11.44
N ARG A 98 -10.39 0.11 -11.07
CA ARG A 98 -9.76 0.44 -9.79
C ARG A 98 -10.80 0.45 -8.67
N THR A 99 -11.08 -0.74 -8.17
CA THR A 99 -12.05 -1.00 -7.09
C THR A 99 -11.44 -1.93 -6.04
N LEU A 100 -11.94 -1.88 -4.80
CA LEU A 100 -11.61 -2.84 -3.74
C LEU A 100 -12.29 -4.19 -3.95
N LEU A 101 -13.54 -4.15 -4.40
CA LEU A 101 -14.38 -5.32 -4.63
C LEU A 101 -14.77 -5.38 -6.11
N THR A 102 -15.04 -6.58 -6.60
CA THR A 102 -15.74 -6.75 -7.87
C THR A 102 -17.16 -7.25 -7.62
N ARG A 103 -18.12 -6.63 -8.30
CA ARG A 103 -19.55 -6.85 -8.23
C ARG A 103 -20.01 -7.62 -9.45
N PHE A 104 -20.75 -8.69 -9.23
CA PHE A 104 -21.47 -9.44 -10.23
C PHE A 104 -22.98 -9.36 -9.97
N ASN A 105 -23.72 -8.86 -10.95
CA ASN A 105 -25.18 -8.86 -10.91
C ASN A 105 -25.66 -10.10 -11.68
N MET A 106 -26.19 -11.08 -10.96
CA MET A 106 -26.71 -12.32 -11.53
C MET A 106 -28.17 -12.10 -11.94
N SER A 107 -28.40 -11.93 -13.24
CA SER A 107 -29.73 -11.66 -13.79
C SER A 107 -30.72 -12.80 -13.51
N PHE A 108 -30.26 -14.05 -13.60
CA PHE A 108 -31.11 -15.23 -13.39
C PHE A 108 -31.68 -15.30 -11.97
N SER A 109 -30.90 -14.92 -10.95
CA SER A 109 -31.30 -15.03 -9.54
C SER A 109 -31.64 -13.68 -8.90
N ASN A 110 -31.64 -12.58 -9.66
CA ASN A 110 -31.83 -11.21 -9.14
C ASN A 110 -30.96 -10.88 -7.92
N CYS A 111 -29.74 -11.41 -7.88
CA CYS A 111 -28.82 -11.24 -6.75
C CYS A 111 -27.56 -10.47 -7.16
N THR A 112 -27.00 -9.72 -6.23
CA THR A 112 -25.70 -9.06 -6.38
C THR A 112 -24.68 -9.74 -5.49
N GLN A 113 -23.56 -10.18 -6.06
CA GLN A 113 -22.46 -10.80 -5.33
C GLN A 113 -21.20 -9.96 -5.43
N PHE A 114 -20.39 -9.99 -4.37
CA PHE A 114 -19.11 -9.28 -4.29
C PHE A 114 -17.97 -10.24 -4.05
N PHE A 115 -16.87 -10.06 -4.78
CA PHE A 115 -15.62 -10.77 -4.55
C PHE A 115 -14.54 -9.77 -4.14
N LYS A 116 -13.78 -10.13 -3.11
CA LYS A 116 -12.65 -9.36 -2.62
C LYS A 116 -11.50 -9.46 -3.62
N LYS A 117 -11.00 -8.32 -4.09
CA LYS A 117 -9.80 -8.29 -4.92
C LYS A 117 -8.55 -8.32 -4.03
N PRO A 118 -7.36 -8.70 -4.55
CA PRO A 118 -6.14 -8.77 -3.76
C PRO A 118 -5.80 -7.47 -3.01
N VAL A 119 -6.11 -6.31 -3.60
CA VAL A 119 -5.90 -5.00 -2.94
C VAL A 119 -6.69 -4.85 -1.64
N TYR A 120 -7.91 -5.39 -1.57
CA TYR A 120 -8.71 -5.36 -0.34
C TYR A 120 -8.00 -6.12 0.79
N VAL A 121 -7.44 -7.29 0.45
CA VAL A 121 -6.65 -8.07 1.41
C VAL A 121 -5.42 -7.29 1.81
N ALA A 122 -4.61 -6.79 0.87
CA ALA A 122 -3.40 -6.02 1.18
C ALA A 122 -3.65 -4.78 2.05
N THR A 123 -4.76 -4.06 1.85
CA THR A 123 -5.14 -2.94 2.73
C THR A 123 -5.46 -3.44 4.14
N ALA A 124 -6.16 -4.58 4.29
CA ALA A 124 -6.39 -5.18 5.60
C ALA A 124 -5.08 -5.64 6.27
N LEU A 125 -4.12 -6.13 5.48
CA LEU A 125 -2.79 -6.51 5.95
C LEU A 125 -1.98 -5.31 6.45
N LEU A 126 -1.99 -4.21 5.70
CA LEU A 126 -1.39 -2.94 6.14
C LEU A 126 -2.00 -2.45 7.46
N GLY A 127 -3.29 -2.67 7.67
CA GLY A 127 -3.97 -2.37 8.95
C GLY A 127 -3.52 -3.23 10.14
N LYS A 128 -2.66 -4.25 9.93
CA LYS A 128 -2.03 -5.05 10.98
C LYS A 128 -0.63 -4.57 11.34
N LEU A 129 -0.09 -3.56 10.66
CA LEU A 129 1.18 -2.96 11.04
C LEU A 129 1.10 -2.36 12.45
N GLU A 130 2.21 -2.46 13.16
CA GLU A 130 2.36 -2.01 14.53
C GLU A 130 2.92 -0.58 14.61
N ASN A 131 2.97 -0.01 15.81
CA ASN A 131 3.24 1.43 16.01
C ASN A 131 4.65 1.88 15.62
N ASN A 132 5.65 0.98 15.63
CA ASN A 132 7.02 1.34 15.30
C ASN A 132 7.47 0.57 14.06
N VAL A 133 7.62 1.26 12.93
CA VAL A 133 8.20 0.67 11.71
C VAL A 133 9.73 0.70 11.84
N VAL A 134 10.36 -0.43 11.57
CA VAL A 134 11.83 -0.58 11.64
C VAL A 134 12.41 -0.45 10.24
N SER A 135 13.57 0.21 10.08
CA SER A 135 14.25 0.21 8.80
C SER A 135 14.98 -1.12 8.59
N ILE A 136 14.77 -1.74 7.43
CA ILE A 136 15.57 -2.88 6.97
C ILE A 136 16.45 -2.40 5.81
N GLY A 137 17.74 -2.76 5.85
CA GLY A 137 18.62 -2.58 4.71
C GLY A 137 18.14 -3.45 3.56
N SER A 138 17.75 -2.84 2.44
CA SER A 138 17.47 -3.55 1.20
C SER A 138 18.64 -3.39 0.24
N ASP A 139 19.10 -4.50 -0.35
CA ASP A 139 20.02 -4.41 -1.47
C ASP A 139 19.33 -3.69 -2.64
N SER A 140 19.97 -2.66 -3.18
CA SER A 140 19.43 -1.81 -4.27
C SER A 140 19.09 -2.58 -5.55
N ASN A 141 19.63 -3.78 -5.71
CA ASN A 141 19.36 -4.67 -6.84
C ASN A 141 18.26 -5.71 -6.58
N SER A 142 17.72 -5.77 -5.36
CA SER A 142 16.68 -6.73 -5.01
C SER A 142 15.28 -6.19 -5.37
N SER A 143 14.43 -7.06 -5.94
CA SER A 143 13.01 -6.74 -6.20
C SER A 143 12.13 -6.92 -4.97
N LEU A 144 12.73 -7.23 -3.82
CA LEU A 144 12.09 -7.53 -2.56
C LEU A 144 12.07 -6.28 -1.68
N SER A 145 10.90 -5.94 -1.19
CA SER A 145 10.67 -4.86 -0.22
C SER A 145 10.00 -5.42 1.01
N GLY A 146 10.24 -4.80 2.17
CA GLY A 146 9.69 -5.25 3.43
C GLY A 146 9.31 -4.08 4.32
N ILE A 147 8.12 -4.12 4.92
CA ILE A 147 7.70 -3.20 5.98
C ILE A 147 7.65 -4.00 7.29
N PRO A 148 8.73 -4.00 8.09
CA PRO A 148 8.72 -4.59 9.42
C PRO A 148 8.17 -3.56 10.42
N SER A 149 7.32 -4.02 11.33
CA SER A 149 6.79 -3.23 12.42
C SER A 149 6.86 -4.01 13.72
N ILE A 150 7.12 -3.30 14.81
CA ILE A 150 7.24 -3.86 16.15
C ILE A 150 6.44 -3.03 17.16
N ASN A 151 5.94 -3.71 18.16
CA ASN A 151 5.32 -3.14 19.34
C ASN A 151 5.91 -3.86 20.54
N SER A 152 6.50 -3.10 21.45
CA SER A 152 7.04 -3.63 22.69
C SER A 152 6.31 -2.99 23.85
N CYS A 153 5.52 -3.78 24.54
CA CYS A 153 4.95 -3.44 25.84
C CYS A 153 5.78 -4.14 26.93
N LYS A 154 5.71 -3.65 28.18
CA LYS A 154 6.60 -4.04 29.30
C LYS A 154 6.88 -5.55 29.44
N ASN A 155 5.93 -6.44 29.08
CA ASN A 155 6.05 -7.90 29.19
C ASN A 155 5.81 -8.67 27.87
N ALA A 156 5.64 -7.99 26.73
CA ALA A 156 5.32 -8.64 25.46
C ALA A 156 5.82 -7.82 24.28
N SER A 157 6.42 -8.50 23.30
CA SER A 157 6.82 -7.89 22.04
C SER A 157 6.16 -8.64 20.89
N SER A 158 5.51 -7.91 20.01
CA SER A 158 5.01 -8.42 18.73
C SER A 158 5.82 -7.82 17.59
N SER A 159 5.83 -8.55 16.48
CA SER A 159 6.39 -8.07 15.24
C SER A 159 5.53 -8.52 14.08
N THR A 160 5.43 -7.68 13.06
CA THR A 160 4.72 -7.97 11.82
C THR A 160 5.56 -7.48 10.66
N VAL A 161 5.86 -8.36 9.70
CA VAL A 161 6.64 -8.01 8.51
C VAL A 161 5.78 -8.28 7.28
N ILE A 162 5.52 -7.23 6.49
CA ILE A 162 4.89 -7.37 5.18
C ILE A 162 5.99 -7.38 4.13
N LEU A 163 6.10 -8.47 3.37
CA LEU A 163 7.04 -8.63 2.26
C LEU A 163 6.32 -8.46 0.93
N THR A 164 6.91 -7.70 0.03
CA THR A 164 6.43 -7.52 -1.34
C THR A 164 7.55 -7.79 -2.31
N THR A 165 7.26 -8.56 -3.36
CA THR A 165 8.18 -8.72 -4.49
C THR A 165 7.53 -8.19 -5.76
N LEU A 166 8.17 -7.21 -6.37
CA LEU A 166 7.77 -6.61 -7.63
C LEU A 166 8.81 -7.00 -8.67
N GLY A 167 8.69 -8.22 -9.21
CA GLY A 167 9.65 -8.77 -10.18
C GLY A 167 10.09 -7.74 -11.23
N GLN A 168 11.41 -7.52 -11.34
CA GLN A 168 12.01 -6.65 -12.36
C GLN A 168 11.76 -7.26 -13.74
N GLY A 169 10.68 -6.81 -14.41
CA GLY A 169 10.36 -7.20 -15.78
C GLY A 169 9.78 -8.60 -15.98
N ASN A 170 9.71 -9.45 -14.94
CA ASN A 170 9.18 -10.80 -15.03
C ASN A 170 7.80 -10.90 -14.32
N PRO A 171 6.69 -11.16 -15.04
CA PRO A 171 5.35 -11.17 -14.45
C PRO A 171 5.09 -12.33 -13.47
N ILE A 172 5.98 -13.34 -13.42
CA ILE A 172 5.79 -14.60 -12.69
C ILE A 172 6.25 -14.52 -11.21
N THR A 173 7.06 -13.53 -10.83
CA THR A 173 7.59 -13.41 -9.45
C THR A 173 6.96 -12.23 -8.71
N LYS A 174 5.64 -12.30 -8.47
CA LYS A 174 4.89 -11.26 -7.74
C LYS A 174 4.13 -11.90 -6.59
N SER A 175 4.49 -11.52 -5.37
CA SER A 175 3.79 -11.97 -4.16
C SER A 175 3.70 -10.85 -3.14
N ILE A 176 2.69 -10.97 -2.28
CA ILE A 176 2.56 -10.24 -1.03
C ILE A 176 2.47 -11.31 0.03
N GLU A 177 3.41 -11.29 0.96
CA GLU A 177 3.49 -12.25 2.05
C GLU A 177 3.51 -11.49 3.37
N ILE A 178 2.96 -12.11 4.42
CA ILE A 178 3.12 -11.58 5.78
C ILE A 178 3.77 -12.65 6.61
N VAL A 179 4.78 -12.23 7.34
CA VAL A 179 5.35 -13.01 8.42
C VAL A 179 4.90 -12.37 9.72
N PHE A 180 4.25 -13.16 10.58
CA PHE A 180 3.98 -12.80 11.97
C PHE A 180 4.93 -13.59 12.87
N PRO A 181 6.12 -13.07 13.21
CA PRO A 181 6.90 -13.67 14.26
C PRO A 181 6.21 -13.36 15.59
N PHE A 182 5.53 -14.36 16.15
CA PHE A 182 4.99 -14.28 17.50
C PHE A 182 6.05 -14.77 18.49
N SER A 183 6.37 -13.96 19.51
CA SER A 183 7.23 -14.34 20.62
C SER A 183 6.48 -14.10 21.93
N TRP A 184 6.29 -15.14 22.73
CA TRP A 184 5.72 -15.03 24.08
C TRP A 184 6.79 -15.33 25.12
N GLY A 185 7.09 -14.35 25.97
CA GLY A 185 8.01 -14.50 27.11
C GLY A 185 9.50 -14.31 26.79
N PRO A 186 10.34 -14.17 27.84
CA PRO A 186 11.77 -13.96 27.67
C PRO A 186 12.44 -15.24 27.15
N GLY A 187 12.82 -15.25 25.86
CA GLY A 187 13.76 -16.26 25.32
C GLY A 187 13.32 -17.07 24.10
N THR A 188 12.16 -16.84 23.48
CA THR A 188 11.72 -17.65 22.33
C THR A 188 12.11 -17.07 20.97
N ARG A 189 12.70 -17.92 20.11
CA ARG A 189 13.09 -17.62 18.73
C ARG A 189 11.88 -17.55 17.79
N LEU A 190 11.99 -16.70 16.77
CA LEU A 190 11.05 -16.47 15.68
C LEU A 190 10.57 -17.79 15.05
N SER A 191 9.26 -18.07 15.11
CA SER A 191 8.63 -19.11 14.31
C SER A 191 7.83 -18.48 13.17
N THR A 192 8.25 -18.72 11.93
CA THR A 192 7.52 -18.36 10.70
C THR A 192 6.33 -19.31 10.53
N ILE A 193 5.14 -18.77 10.29
CA ILE A 193 3.98 -19.53 9.80
C ILE A 193 3.95 -19.33 8.27
N PHE A 194 4.04 -20.44 7.53
CA PHE A 194 3.99 -20.48 6.06
C PHE A 194 2.56 -20.29 5.53
#